data_AF-A0A5C9EGE8-F1
#
_entry.id   AF-A0A5C9EGE8-F1
#
_cell.length_a   1.000
_cell.length_b   1.000
_cell.length_c   1.000
_cell.angle_alpha   90.00
_cell.angle_beta   90.00
_cell.angle_gamma   90.00
#
_symmetry.space_group_name_H-M   'P 1'
#
loop_
_entity.id
_entity.type
_entity.pdbx_description
1 polymer ?
#
loop_
_entity_poly.entity_id
_entity_poly.type
_entity_poly.pdbx_seq_one_letter_code
_entity_poly.pdbx_strand_id
1 'polypeptide(L)'
;MKISVNFSHLLLKNSLEELNWLKNEFVILFGKKELYEEDIILARNVLDYFIENLMLHQDGVFLERLSETLKELQSNYPNLFN
;
A
#
# COMPACT_ATOMS: atom_id res chain seq x y z
N MET A 1 -24.67 15.28 -14.88
CA MET A 1 -23.71 14.18 -14.64
C MET A 1 -22.71 14.60 -13.55
N LYS A 2 -23.16 14.62 -12.29
CA LYS A 2 -22.37 15.09 -11.11
C LYS A 2 -22.01 13.95 -10.14
N ILE A 3 -22.74 12.83 -10.24
CA ILE A 3 -22.66 11.68 -9.34
C ILE A 3 -21.42 10.83 -9.63
N SER A 4 -21.10 10.59 -10.91
CA SER A 4 -19.91 9.81 -11.31
C SER A 4 -18.61 10.46 -10.88
N VAL A 5 -18.50 11.79 -11.02
CA VAL A 5 -17.30 12.57 -10.63
C VAL A 5 -17.09 12.52 -9.11
N ASN A 6 -18.16 12.67 -8.32
CA ASN A 6 -18.06 12.54 -6.86
C ASN A 6 -17.69 11.12 -6.42
N PHE A 7 -18.22 10.10 -7.09
CA PHE A 7 -17.93 8.71 -6.78
C PHE A 7 -16.47 8.34 -7.05
N SER A 8 -15.93 8.71 -8.23
CA SER A 8 -14.51 8.50 -8.55
C SER A 8 -13.58 9.23 -7.57
N HIS A 9 -13.93 10.45 -7.17
CA HIS A 9 -13.14 11.21 -6.19
C HIS A 9 -13.19 10.58 -4.78
N LEU A 10 -14.34 10.06 -4.35
CA LEU A 10 -14.48 9.32 -3.10
C LEU A 10 -13.67 8.02 -3.10
N LEU A 11 -13.71 7.25 -4.20
CA LEU A 11 -12.90 6.05 -4.36
C LEU A 11 -11.41 6.38 -4.27
N LEU A 12 -10.94 7.36 -5.04
CA LEU A 12 -9.55 7.79 -5.01
C LEU A 12 -9.12 8.21 -3.59
N LYS A 13 -9.94 8.99 -2.90
CA LYS A 13 -9.66 9.43 -1.54
C LYS A 13 -9.54 8.23 -0.58
N ASN A 14 -10.47 7.28 -0.64
CA ASN A 14 -10.42 6.09 0.21
C ASN A 14 -9.17 5.25 -0.07
N SER A 15 -8.82 5.03 -1.34
CA SER A 15 -7.61 4.27 -1.70
C SER A 15 -6.32 4.98 -1.24
N LEU A 16 -6.30 6.32 -1.23
CA LEU A 16 -5.16 7.08 -0.67
C LEU A 16 -5.07 6.95 0.85
N GLU A 17 -6.20 6.93 1.55
CA GLU A 17 -6.25 6.67 3.00
C GLU A 17 -5.76 5.26 3.32
N GLU A 18 -6.12 4.27 2.50
CA GLU A 18 -5.64 2.89 2.60
C GLU A 18 -4.12 2.77 2.41
N LEU A 19 -3.54 3.47 1.42
CA LEU A 19 -2.08 3.52 1.25
C LEU A 19 -1.37 4.14 2.45
N ASN A 20 -1.94 5.20 3.03
CA ASN A 20 -1.37 5.80 4.24
C ASN A 20 -1.48 4.86 5.44
N TRP A 21 -2.60 4.16 5.58
CA TRP A 21 -2.78 3.14 6.61
C TRP A 21 -1.75 2.01 6.46
N LEU A 22 -1.53 1.50 5.25
CA LEU A 22 -0.53 0.49 4.95
C LEU A 22 0.88 0.91 5.41
N LYS A 23 1.28 2.15 5.14
CA LYS A 23 2.58 2.68 5.58
C LYS A 23 2.69 2.68 7.10
N ASN A 24 1.65 3.10 7.80
CA ASN A 24 1.64 3.13 9.26
C ASN A 24 1.71 1.72 9.85
N GLU A 25 0.97 0.77 9.30
CA GLU A 25 1.05 -0.63 9.75
C GLU A 25 2.42 -1.23 9.52
N PHE A 26 3.07 -0.95 8.39
CA PHE A 26 4.44 -1.40 8.16
C PHE A 26 5.42 -0.90 9.23
N VAL A 27 5.25 0.34 9.70
CA VAL A 27 6.05 0.88 10.81
C VAL A 27 5.75 0.16 12.13
N ILE A 28 4.49 -0.12 12.42
CA ILE A 28 4.08 -0.79 13.67
C ILE A 28 4.55 -2.24 13.70
N LEU A 29 4.36 -2.97 12.60
CA LEU A 29 4.64 -4.39 12.48
C LEU A 29 6.14 -4.65 12.29
N PHE A 30 6.80 -3.88 11.43
CA PHE A 30 8.15 -4.16 10.98
C PHE A 30 9.19 -3.09 11.37
N GLY A 31 8.79 -2.06 12.13
CA GLY A 31 9.72 -1.05 12.65
C GLY A 31 10.66 -1.56 13.76
N LYS A 32 10.55 -2.83 14.16
CA LYS A 32 11.42 -3.45 15.16
C LYS A 32 12.75 -3.89 14.54
N LYS A 33 13.81 -3.91 15.35
CA LYS A 33 15.20 -4.21 14.90
C LYS A 33 15.43 -5.64 14.42
N GLU A 34 14.63 -6.59 14.88
CA GLU A 34 14.73 -7.99 14.47
C GLU A 34 13.44 -8.39 13.75
N LEU A 35 13.61 -8.88 12.53
CA LEU A 35 12.57 -9.43 11.68
C LEU A 35 12.91 -10.90 11.46
N TYR A 36 11.89 -11.76 11.53
CA TYR A 36 12.00 -13.20 11.29
C TYR A 36 11.41 -13.55 9.92
N GLU A 37 11.60 -14.79 9.47
CA GLU A 37 11.05 -15.22 8.16
C GLU A 37 9.53 -15.10 8.11
N GLU A 38 8.84 -15.32 9.23
CA GLU A 38 7.39 -15.15 9.32
C GLU A 38 6.95 -13.71 9.06
N ASP A 39 7.77 -12.72 9.46
CA ASP A 39 7.50 -11.30 9.23
C ASP A 39 7.64 -10.94 7.75
N ILE A 40 8.59 -11.57 7.05
CA ILE A 40 8.77 -11.41 5.59
C ILE A 40 7.55 -11.98 4.86
N ILE A 41 7.08 -13.16 5.25
CA ILE A 41 5.90 -13.80 4.67
C ILE A 41 4.66 -12.93 4.92
N LEU A 42 4.50 -12.41 6.14
CA LEU A 42 3.39 -11.52 6.48
C LEU A 42 3.44 -10.23 5.66
N ALA A 43 4.60 -9.59 5.53
CA ALA A 43 4.77 -8.39 4.73
C ALA A 43 4.38 -8.60 3.27
N ARG A 44 4.81 -9.72 2.68
CA ARG A 44 4.43 -10.11 1.31
C ARG A 44 2.93 -10.33 1.17
N ASN A 45 2.32 -11.09 2.08
CA ASN A 45 0.87 -11.34 2.04
C ASN A 45 0.06 -10.04 2.16
N VAL A 46 0.50 -9.10 3.01
CA VAL A 46 -0.13 -7.78 3.14
C VAL A 46 0.00 -7.01 1.83
N LEU A 47 1.20 -6.95 1.24
CA LEU A 47 1.43 -6.25 -0.01
C LEU A 47 0.63 -6.86 -1.17
N ASP A 48 0.60 -8.19 -1.28
CA ASP A 48 -0.16 -8.91 -2.30
C ASP A 48 -1.65 -8.62 -2.18
N TYR A 49 -2.20 -8.67 -0.96
CA TYR A 49 -3.59 -8.28 -0.69
C TYR A 49 -3.88 -6.85 -1.14
N PHE A 50 -2.99 -5.91 -0.81
CA PHE A 50 -3.17 -4.52 -1.22
C PHE A 50 -3.07 -4.36 -2.74
N ILE A 51 -2.07 -4.96 -3.39
CA ILE A 51 -1.92 -4.89 -4.84
C ILE A 51 -3.15 -5.48 -5.54
N GLU A 52 -3.64 -6.64 -5.12
CA GLU A 52 -4.81 -7.28 -5.72
C GLU A 52 -6.09 -6.45 -5.58
N ASN A 53 -6.34 -5.88 -4.39
CA ASN A 53 -7.53 -5.06 -4.17
C ASN A 53 -7.42 -3.68 -4.82
N LEU A 54 -6.21 -3.11 -4.88
CA LEU A 54 -5.99 -1.76 -5.37
C LEU A 54 -5.78 -1.69 -6.88
N MET A 55 -5.32 -2.77 -7.54
CA MET A 55 -5.22 -2.86 -9.02
C MET A 55 -6.58 -2.79 -9.72
N LEU A 56 -7.68 -2.95 -8.99
CA LEU A 56 -9.04 -2.71 -9.48
C LEU A 56 -9.28 -1.22 -9.82
N HIS A 57 -8.45 -0.32 -9.30
CA HIS A 57 -8.49 1.11 -9.60
C HIS A 57 -7.53 1.45 -10.75
N GLN A 58 -8.06 1.62 -11.97
CA GLN A 58 -7.30 2.04 -13.16
C GLN A 58 -6.99 3.56 -13.19
N ASP A 59 -7.01 4.23 -12.04
CA ASP A 59 -6.72 5.66 -11.96
C ASP A 59 -5.19 5.89 -11.97
N GLY A 60 -4.70 6.68 -12.92
CA GLY A 60 -3.27 6.91 -13.09
C GLY A 60 -2.60 7.60 -11.90
N VAL A 61 -3.30 8.50 -11.22
CA VAL A 61 -2.80 9.19 -10.01
C VAL A 61 -2.64 8.20 -8.87
N PHE A 62 -3.60 7.28 -8.76
CA PHE A 62 -3.55 6.23 -7.76
C PHE A 62 -2.37 5.27 -8.00
N LEU A 63 -2.19 4.80 -9.23
CA LEU A 63 -1.08 3.90 -9.59
C LEU A 63 0.29 4.54 -9.36
N GLU A 64 0.44 5.84 -9.66
CA GLU A 64 1.65 6.60 -9.33
C GLU A 64 1.91 6.59 -7.82
N ARG A 65 0.87 6.87 -7.02
CA ARG A 65 1.01 6.90 -5.56
C ARG A 65 1.29 5.53 -4.93
N LEU A 66 0.70 4.47 -5.48
CA LEU A 66 1.01 3.10 -5.10
C LEU A 66 2.49 2.79 -5.40
N SER A 67 2.97 3.16 -6.58
CA SER A 67 4.39 2.98 -6.95
C SER A 67 5.34 3.72 -6.01
N GLU A 68 5.03 4.98 -5.66
CA GLU A 68 5.79 5.75 -4.67
C GLU A 68 5.81 5.05 -3.30
N THR A 69 4.64 4.59 -2.85
CA THR A 69 4.49 3.92 -1.55
C THR A 69 5.30 2.63 -1.48
N LEU A 70 5.26 1.81 -2.54
CA LEU A 70 6.04 0.58 -2.62
C LEU A 70 7.55 0.86 -2.61
N LYS A 71 8.01 1.89 -3.35
CA LYS A 71 9.43 2.29 -3.34
C LYS A 71 9.88 2.73 -1.95
N GLU A 72 9.04 3.49 -1.24
CA GLU A 72 9.36 3.95 0.11
C GLU A 72 9.42 2.78 1.10
N LEU A 73 8.48 1.84 1.02
CA LEU A 73 8.51 0.63 1.84
C LEU A 73 9.75 -0.23 1.55
N GLN A 74 10.10 -0.42 0.28
CA GLN A 74 11.31 -1.15 -0.11
C GLN A 74 12.59 -0.47 0.39
N SER A 75 12.64 0.86 0.34
CA SER A 75 13.79 1.62 0.85
C SER A 75 13.92 1.54 2.37
N ASN A 76 12.79 1.56 3.10
CA ASN A 76 12.79 1.54 4.56
C ASN A 76 12.97 0.14 5.14
N TYR A 77 12.50 -0.89 4.42
CA TYR A 77 12.48 -2.28 4.87
C TYR A 77 13.05 -3.23 3.80
N PRO A 78 14.29 -3.06 3.32
CA PRO A 78 14.82 -3.81 2.18
C PRO A 78 14.82 -5.33 2.40
N ASN A 79 14.95 -5.77 3.65
CA ASN A 79 14.95 -7.19 4.02
C ASN A 79 13.59 -7.88 3.85
N LEU A 80 12.48 -7.12 3.75
CA LEU A 80 11.15 -7.67 3.49
C LEU A 80 10.88 -7.91 2.00
N PHE A 81 11.70 -7.33 1.11
CA PHE A 81 11.52 -7.35 -0.34
C PHE A 81 12.55 -8.20 -1.10
N ASN A 82 13.54 -8.77 -0.39
CA ASN A 82 14.51 -9.72 -0.93
C ASN A 82 14.00 -11.16 -0.91
#